data_AF-A0A7S3I3B4-F1
#
_entry.id   AF-A0A7S3I3B4-F1
#
_cell.length_a   1.000
_cell.length_b   1.000
_cell.length_c   1.000
_cell.angle_alpha   90.00
_cell.angle_beta   90.00
_cell.angle_gamma   90.00
#
_symmetry.space_group_name_H-M   'P 1'
#
loop_
_entity.id
_entity.type
_entity.pdbx_description
1 polymer ?
#
loop_
_entity_poly.entity_id
_entity_poly.type
_entity_poly.pdbx_seq_one_letter_code
_entity_poly.pdbx_strand_id
1 'polypeptide(L)'
;ARGAVRAQAASPTMMALPTPDRRTALQSAALAGVAFSAPDAVRAAAAATDTWKAVDLPIATESPILFDIEFDPANPKNGFIVGNKGTFLQTTDGGNTWQAKSFANLDPEEEINYRFTKMSFLDGEGWIIGKPAILLHTRDSGASWERVPLSPKL
;
A
#
# COMPACT_ATOMS: atom_id res chain seq x y z
N ALA A 1 55.86 8.15 31.90
CA ALA A 1 55.24 7.94 30.58
C ALA A 1 54.04 7.02 30.76
N ARG A 2 52.84 7.48 30.42
CA ARG A 2 51.57 6.74 30.60
C ARG A 2 51.49 5.62 29.56
N GLY A 3 51.51 4.36 30.00
CA GLY A 3 51.26 3.19 29.15
C GLY A 3 49.86 2.65 29.43
N ALA A 4 48.92 2.88 28.51
CA ALA A 4 47.59 2.29 28.57
C ALA A 4 47.64 0.88 27.97
N VAL A 5 47.34 -0.14 28.79
CA VAL A 5 47.11 -1.52 28.33
C VAL A 5 45.62 -1.67 28.08
N ARG A 6 45.26 -1.90 26.81
CA ARG A 6 43.89 -2.10 26.36
C ARG A 6 43.51 -3.57 26.57
N ALA A 7 42.63 -3.86 27.52
CA ALA A 7 42.01 -5.17 27.65
C ALA A 7 41.00 -5.37 26.50
N GLN A 8 41.16 -6.45 25.75
CA GLN A 8 40.29 -6.85 24.64
C GLN A 8 39.18 -7.73 25.20
N ALA A 9 37.94 -7.23 25.24
CA ALA A 9 36.78 -8.02 25.61
C ALA A 9 36.40 -8.95 24.45
N ALA A 10 36.26 -10.24 24.74
CA ALA A 10 35.79 -11.25 23.79
C ALA A 10 34.32 -10.97 23.40
N SER A 11 34.02 -11.00 22.10
CA SER A 11 32.66 -10.92 21.58
C SER A 11 31.88 -12.21 21.89
N PRO A 12 30.64 -12.15 22.36
CA PRO A 12 29.83 -13.35 22.50
C PRO A 12 29.38 -13.85 21.12
N THR A 13 29.65 -15.13 20.83
CA THR A 13 29.12 -15.84 19.66
C THR A 13 27.61 -15.87 19.73
N MET A 14 26.94 -15.13 18.86
CA MET A 14 25.48 -15.17 18.73
C MET A 14 25.08 -16.47 18.01
N MET A 15 24.49 -17.42 18.74
CA MET A 15 23.83 -18.59 18.13
C MET A 15 22.71 -18.09 17.21
N ALA A 16 22.78 -18.45 15.93
CA ALA A 16 21.72 -18.20 14.97
C ALA A 16 20.51 -19.08 15.32
N LEU A 17 19.34 -18.47 15.55
CA LEU A 17 18.09 -19.20 15.72
C LEU A 17 17.63 -19.75 14.36
N PRO A 18 17.12 -21.00 14.29
CA PRO A 18 16.61 -21.54 13.04
C PRO A 18 15.37 -20.76 12.58
N THR A 19 15.36 -20.30 11.33
CA THR A 19 14.18 -19.67 10.72
C THR A 19 13.11 -20.74 10.47
N PRO A 20 11.91 -20.63 11.06
CA PRO A 20 10.88 -21.64 10.85
C PRO A 20 10.31 -21.55 9.43
N ASP A 21 10.23 -22.70 8.76
CA ASP A 21 9.59 -22.83 7.46
C ASP A 21 8.09 -22.53 7.57
N ARG A 22 7.53 -21.87 6.55
CA ARG A 22 6.16 -21.34 6.49
C ARG A 22 5.09 -22.41 6.77
N ARG A 23 5.43 -23.69 6.57
CA ARG A 23 4.55 -24.84 6.77
C ARG A 23 4.49 -25.33 8.22
N THR A 24 5.55 -25.13 9.02
CA THR A 24 5.60 -25.59 10.42
C THR A 24 4.90 -24.67 11.41
N ALA A 25 4.61 -23.42 11.03
CA ALA A 25 3.95 -22.45 11.90
C ALA A 25 2.46 -22.76 12.18
N LEU A 26 1.83 -23.67 11.42
CA LEU A 26 0.38 -23.93 11.51
C LEU A 26 -0.03 -25.09 12.45
N GLN A 27 0.90 -25.75 13.16
CA GLN A 27 0.54 -26.95 13.93
C GLN A 27 0.94 -26.97 15.42
N SER A 28 1.34 -25.86 16.04
CA SER A 28 1.71 -25.86 17.46
C SER A 28 0.87 -24.89 18.29
N ALA A 29 -0.37 -25.27 18.58
CA ALA A 29 -1.14 -24.72 19.68
C ALA A 29 -1.78 -25.87 20.48
N ALA A 30 -1.01 -26.51 21.35
CA ALA A 30 -1.52 -27.46 22.34
C ALA A 30 -0.79 -27.28 23.69
N LEU A 31 -1.54 -26.67 24.61
CA LEU A 31 -1.46 -26.47 26.07
C LEU A 31 -0.38 -27.16 26.93
N ALA A 32 0.26 -26.36 27.79
CA ALA A 32 0.44 -26.54 29.24
C ALA A 32 0.96 -25.19 29.81
N GLY A 33 0.49 -24.57 30.89
CA GLY A 33 -0.10 -25.08 32.10
C GLY A 33 0.68 -24.54 33.32
N VAL A 34 0.68 -23.22 33.56
CA VAL A 34 0.91 -22.64 34.91
C VAL A 34 0.24 -21.25 34.97
N ALA A 35 -0.67 -21.06 35.91
CA ALA A 35 -1.34 -19.79 36.15
C ALA A 35 -0.39 -18.83 36.89
N PHE A 36 0.17 -17.85 36.18
CA PHE A 36 0.64 -16.61 36.78
C PHE A 36 -0.38 -15.54 36.39
N SER A 37 -1.00 -14.88 37.36
CA SER A 37 -1.91 -13.76 37.09
C SER A 37 -1.10 -12.63 36.48
N ALA A 38 -1.08 -12.55 35.15
CA ALA A 38 -0.59 -11.37 34.47
C ALA A 38 -1.56 -10.20 34.76
N PRO A 39 -1.06 -8.99 35.05
CA PRO A 39 -1.93 -7.82 35.14
C PRO A 39 -2.68 -7.66 33.81
N ASP A 40 -3.97 -7.31 33.88
CA ASP A 40 -4.92 -7.20 32.75
C ASP A 40 -4.39 -6.43 31.52
N ALA A 41 -3.36 -5.62 31.70
CA ALA A 41 -2.67 -4.88 30.66
C ALA A 41 -1.99 -5.75 29.58
N VAL A 42 -1.56 -6.98 29.89
CA VAL A 42 -0.91 -7.85 28.87
C VAL A 42 -1.95 -8.59 28.02
N ARG A 43 -3.16 -8.80 28.56
CA ARG A 43 -4.26 -9.48 27.85
C ARG A 43 -4.93 -8.57 26.80
N ALA A 44 -4.80 -7.24 26.97
CA ALA A 44 -5.33 -6.23 26.06
C ALA A 44 -4.55 -6.06 24.75
N ALA A 45 -3.30 -6.56 24.67
CA ALA A 45 -2.47 -6.42 23.46
C ALA A 45 -2.70 -7.54 22.42
N ALA A 46 -3.51 -8.55 22.73
CA ALA A 46 -3.70 -9.74 21.90
C ALA A 46 -5.07 -9.80 21.18
N ALA A 47 -5.76 -8.68 21.03
CA ALA A 47 -7.05 -8.61 20.33
C ALA A 47 -7.10 -7.43 19.34
N ALA A 48 -6.14 -7.33 18.43
CA ALA A 48 -6.41 -6.71 17.13
C ALA A 48 -7.03 -7.82 16.25
N THR A 49 -8.32 -8.06 16.45
CA THR A 49 -9.11 -8.97 15.62
C THR A 49 -9.04 -8.50 14.16
N ASP A 50 -8.89 -9.42 13.22
CA ASP A 50 -9.06 -9.18 11.78
C ASP A 50 -10.34 -8.37 11.51
N THR A 51 -10.21 -7.07 11.21
CA THR A 51 -11.33 -6.17 10.91
C THR A 51 -11.33 -5.74 9.45
N TRP A 52 -11.08 -6.67 8.53
CA TRP A 52 -11.30 -6.39 7.12
C TRP A 52 -12.79 -6.12 6.90
N LYS A 53 -13.10 -4.91 6.44
CA LYS A 53 -14.44 -4.52 6.02
C LYS A 53 -14.45 -4.42 4.50
N ALA A 54 -15.37 -5.14 3.86
CA ALA A 54 -15.60 -4.95 2.43
C ALA A 54 -16.13 -3.53 2.18
N VAL A 55 -15.55 -2.85 1.21
CA VAL A 55 -16.00 -1.54 0.72
C VAL A 55 -16.50 -1.74 -0.71
N ASP A 56 -17.73 -1.34 -0.96
CA ASP A 56 -18.31 -1.38 -2.29
C ASP A 56 -17.70 -0.28 -3.15
N LEU A 57 -17.19 -0.65 -4.33
CA LEU A 57 -16.60 0.28 -5.28
C LEU A 57 -17.57 0.52 -6.45
N PRO A 58 -17.65 1.74 -7.00
CA PRO A 58 -18.47 2.06 -8.17
C PRO A 58 -17.79 1.59 -9.47
N ILE A 59 -17.44 0.31 -9.54
CA ILE A 59 -16.76 -0.30 -10.70
C ILE A 59 -17.78 -1.02 -11.58
N ALA A 60 -17.53 -1.00 -12.90
CA ALA A 60 -18.41 -1.62 -13.88
C ALA A 60 -18.65 -3.12 -13.60
N THR A 61 -19.79 -3.62 -14.07
CA THR A 61 -20.28 -5.01 -13.87
C THR A 61 -19.29 -6.09 -14.31
N GLU A 62 -18.29 -5.76 -15.12
CA GLU A 62 -17.27 -6.69 -15.57
C GLU A 62 -16.09 -6.88 -14.61
N SER A 63 -16.20 -6.41 -13.36
CA SER A 63 -15.25 -6.62 -12.25
C SER A 63 -13.77 -6.40 -12.65
N PRO A 64 -13.34 -5.13 -12.79
CA PRO A 64 -11.96 -4.82 -13.13
C PRO A 64 -10.97 -5.30 -12.07
N ILE A 65 -9.73 -5.53 -12.51
CA ILE A 65 -8.60 -5.82 -11.62
C ILE A 65 -8.01 -4.49 -11.18
N LEU A 66 -7.94 -4.28 -9.87
CA LEU A 66 -7.26 -3.15 -9.25
C LEU A 66 -5.76 -3.46 -9.16
N PHE A 67 -4.93 -2.48 -9.50
CA PHE A 67 -3.47 -2.66 -9.57
C PHE A 67 -2.70 -1.85 -8.55
N ASP A 68 -3.22 -0.70 -8.14
CA ASP A 68 -2.57 0.15 -7.14
C ASP A 68 -3.57 1.01 -6.38
N ILE A 69 -3.16 1.42 -5.19
CA ILE A 69 -3.86 2.38 -4.33
C ILE A 69 -2.84 3.28 -3.67
N GLU A 70 -3.09 4.58 -3.68
CA GLU A 70 -2.21 5.56 -3.05
C GLU A 70 -3.03 6.63 -2.34
N PHE A 71 -2.51 7.12 -1.22
CA PHE A 71 -3.04 8.27 -0.49
C PHE A 71 -1.99 9.35 -0.45
N ASP A 72 -2.42 10.62 -0.49
CA ASP A 72 -1.50 11.73 -0.29
C ASP A 72 -1.06 11.78 1.18
N PRO A 73 0.24 11.67 1.50
CA PRO A 73 0.71 11.79 2.88
C PRO A 73 0.33 13.12 3.55
N ALA A 74 0.21 14.20 2.77
CA ALA A 74 -0.20 15.52 3.27
C ALA A 74 -1.71 15.60 3.55
N ASN A 75 -2.51 14.75 2.91
CA ASN A 75 -3.95 14.63 3.13
C ASN A 75 -4.42 13.17 3.06
N PRO A 76 -4.32 12.42 4.17
CA PRO A 76 -4.65 10.98 4.20
C PRO A 76 -6.12 10.64 3.92
N LYS A 77 -7.00 11.64 3.78
CA LYS A 77 -8.39 11.43 3.36
C LYS A 77 -8.54 11.37 1.84
N ASN A 78 -7.62 12.00 1.11
CA ASN A 78 -7.59 12.00 -0.34
C ASN A 78 -6.78 10.81 -0.83
N GLY A 79 -7.43 9.91 -1.55
CA GLY A 79 -6.80 8.69 -2.05
C GLY A 79 -7.35 8.29 -3.40
N PHE A 80 -6.63 7.41 -4.06
CA PHE A 80 -6.90 7.03 -5.43
C PHE A 80 -6.64 5.54 -5.64
N ILE A 81 -7.45 4.93 -6.50
CA ILE A 81 -7.26 3.54 -6.95
C ILE A 81 -7.16 3.54 -8.47
N VAL A 82 -6.25 2.72 -8.98
CA VAL A 82 -6.07 2.49 -10.42
C VAL A 82 -6.16 1.01 -10.77
N GLY A 83 -6.62 0.70 -11.99
CA GLY A 83 -6.81 -0.68 -12.44
C GLY A 83 -6.82 -0.85 -13.96
N ASN A 84 -7.32 -2.00 -14.42
CA ASN A 84 -7.59 -2.24 -15.84
C ASN A 84 -8.91 -1.59 -16.28
N LYS A 85 -9.20 -1.64 -17.59
CA LYS A 85 -10.44 -1.13 -18.18
C LYS A 85 -10.69 0.36 -17.90
N GLY A 86 -9.63 1.16 -17.87
CA GLY A 86 -9.72 2.59 -17.52
C GLY A 86 -10.12 2.85 -16.06
N THR A 87 -10.01 1.87 -15.15
CA THR A 87 -10.44 2.06 -13.75
C THR A 87 -9.60 3.13 -13.07
N PHE A 88 -10.24 4.24 -12.72
CA PHE A 88 -9.69 5.32 -11.91
C PHE A 88 -10.75 5.78 -10.90
N LEU A 89 -10.44 5.61 -9.61
CA LEU A 89 -11.34 5.98 -8.51
C LEU A 89 -10.66 6.98 -7.60
N GLN A 90 -11.43 7.87 -6.99
CA GLN A 90 -10.99 8.81 -5.96
C GLN A 90 -11.85 8.69 -4.70
N THR A 91 -11.23 8.82 -3.55
CA THR A 91 -11.88 9.00 -2.25
C THR A 91 -11.46 10.33 -1.65
N THR A 92 -12.35 10.95 -0.87
CA THR A 92 -12.08 12.17 -0.07
C THR A 92 -12.39 11.96 1.41
N ASP A 93 -12.70 10.72 1.81
CA ASP A 93 -13.10 10.35 3.16
C ASP A 93 -12.23 9.21 3.74
N GLY A 94 -11.04 9.01 3.20
CA GLY A 94 -10.09 7.98 3.68
C GLY A 94 -10.42 6.57 3.21
N GLY A 95 -11.13 6.43 2.08
CA GLY A 95 -11.46 5.16 1.47
C GLY A 95 -12.76 4.52 1.99
N ASN A 96 -13.58 5.28 2.72
CA ASN A 96 -14.90 4.81 3.14
C ASN A 96 -15.88 4.81 1.96
N THR A 97 -15.79 5.81 1.09
CA THR A 97 -16.51 5.88 -0.18
C THR A 97 -15.56 6.24 -1.33
N TRP A 98 -15.89 5.73 -2.51
CA TRP A 98 -15.10 5.93 -3.73
C TRP A 98 -16.01 6.45 -4.84
N GLN A 99 -15.45 7.29 -5.69
CA GLN A 99 -16.13 7.85 -6.87
C GLN A 99 -15.30 7.52 -8.11
N ALA A 100 -15.96 7.02 -9.15
CA ALA A 100 -15.31 6.85 -10.45
C ALA A 100 -15.03 8.23 -11.07
N LYS A 101 -13.81 8.39 -11.56
CA LYS A 101 -13.33 9.61 -12.21
C LYS A 101 -12.85 9.23 -13.61
N SER A 102 -12.94 10.17 -14.54
CA SER A 102 -12.37 10.06 -15.87
C SER A 102 -11.38 11.19 -16.11
N PHE A 103 -10.54 11.03 -17.13
CA PHE A 103 -9.56 12.03 -17.50
C PHE A 103 -10.13 12.93 -18.59
N ALA A 104 -10.25 14.24 -18.33
CA ALA A 104 -10.86 15.19 -19.26
C ALA A 104 -10.20 15.22 -20.65
N ASN A 105 -8.92 14.86 -20.74
CA ASN A 105 -8.12 14.87 -21.96
C ASN A 105 -7.92 13.48 -22.58
N LEU A 106 -8.68 12.46 -22.14
CA LEU A 106 -8.75 11.16 -22.78
C LEU A 106 -10.15 10.95 -23.35
N ASP A 107 -10.23 10.40 -24.56
CA ASP A 107 -11.49 9.95 -25.11
C ASP A 107 -12.05 8.80 -24.25
N PRO A 108 -13.31 8.84 -23.77
CA PRO A 108 -13.89 7.76 -22.99
C PRO A 108 -13.82 6.39 -23.65
N GLU A 109 -13.92 6.32 -24.98
CA GLU A 109 -13.79 5.07 -25.75
C GLU A 109 -12.34 4.58 -25.81
N GLU A 110 -11.37 5.48 -25.68
CA GLU A 110 -9.94 5.14 -25.56
C GLU A 110 -9.58 4.75 -24.12
N GLU A 111 -10.13 5.46 -23.12
CA GLU A 111 -9.82 5.31 -21.70
C GLU A 111 -10.02 3.87 -21.21
N ILE A 112 -11.10 3.23 -21.65
CA ILE A 112 -11.41 1.83 -21.31
C ILE A 112 -10.34 0.83 -21.79
N ASN A 113 -9.49 1.20 -22.75
CA ASN A 113 -8.41 0.33 -23.25
C ASN A 113 -7.13 0.43 -22.42
N TYR A 114 -7.02 1.42 -21.53
CA TYR A 114 -5.86 1.58 -20.66
C TYR A 114 -5.90 0.67 -19.43
N ARG A 115 -4.71 0.27 -19.03
CA ARG A 115 -4.41 -0.38 -17.76
C ARG A 115 -3.50 0.55 -16.98
N PHE A 116 -4.02 1.23 -15.98
CA PHE A 116 -3.24 2.09 -15.09
C PHE A 116 -2.58 1.21 -14.03
N THR A 117 -1.25 1.08 -14.10
CA THR A 117 -0.52 0.03 -13.39
C THR A 117 0.09 0.46 -12.06
N LYS A 118 0.47 1.74 -11.98
CA LYS A 118 1.20 2.30 -10.85
C LYS A 118 0.80 3.75 -10.66
N MET A 119 0.88 4.19 -9.41
CA MET A 119 0.54 5.53 -8.99
C MET A 119 1.48 6.01 -7.88
N SER A 120 1.70 7.31 -7.80
CA SER A 120 2.40 7.96 -6.69
C SER A 120 1.80 9.33 -6.41
N PHE A 121 1.72 9.72 -5.14
CA PHE A 121 1.26 11.03 -4.71
C PHE A 121 2.18 11.63 -3.64
N LEU A 122 2.38 12.94 -3.72
CA LEU A 122 3.09 13.70 -2.69
C LEU A 122 2.62 15.16 -2.74
N ASP A 123 2.03 15.63 -1.64
CA ASP A 123 1.77 17.05 -1.39
C ASP A 123 0.91 17.71 -2.51
N GLY A 124 -0.16 17.01 -2.91
CA GLY A 124 -1.05 17.41 -3.98
C GLY A 124 -0.55 17.16 -5.41
N GLU A 125 0.71 16.77 -5.61
CA GLU A 125 1.25 16.34 -6.90
C GLU A 125 1.10 14.82 -7.07
N GLY A 126 0.71 14.37 -8.26
CA GLY A 126 0.41 12.95 -8.48
C GLY A 126 0.72 12.48 -9.89
N TRP A 127 1.16 11.22 -10.00
CA TRP A 127 1.58 10.60 -11.25
C TRP A 127 0.92 9.24 -11.44
N ILE A 128 0.49 8.93 -12.67
CA ILE A 128 -0.04 7.62 -13.06
C ILE A 128 0.66 7.15 -14.31
N ILE A 129 1.04 5.87 -14.35
CA ILE A 129 1.57 5.21 -15.55
C ILE A 129 0.75 3.98 -15.91
N GLY A 130 0.71 3.64 -17.20
CA GLY A 130 -0.09 2.53 -17.69
C GLY A 130 0.31 1.94 -19.03
N LYS A 131 -0.55 1.02 -19.52
CA LYS A 131 -0.44 0.31 -20.80
C LYS A 131 -1.75 0.41 -21.60
N PRO A 132 -1.74 0.76 -22.92
CA PRO A 132 -0.60 1.25 -23.70
C PRO A 132 0.11 2.45 -23.04
N ALA A 133 1.33 2.75 -23.48
CA ALA A 133 2.19 3.70 -22.77
C ALA A 133 1.48 5.05 -22.57
N ILE A 134 1.30 5.41 -21.31
CA ILE A 134 0.67 6.66 -20.88
C ILE A 134 1.33 7.13 -19.59
N LEU A 135 1.50 8.43 -19.48
CA LEU A 135 1.91 9.14 -18.28
C LEU A 135 0.89 10.24 -18.04
N LEU A 136 0.26 10.23 -16.88
CA LEU A 136 -0.67 11.27 -16.44
C LEU A 136 -0.09 11.96 -15.22
N HIS A 137 -0.39 13.24 -15.09
CA HIS A 137 0.14 14.10 -14.05
C HIS A 137 -0.94 15.05 -13.50
N THR A 138 -0.90 15.33 -12.21
CA THR A 138 -1.74 16.33 -11.54
C THR A 138 -0.89 17.18 -10.59
N ARG A 139 -1.27 18.45 -10.42
CA ARG A 139 -0.67 19.38 -9.45
C ARG A 139 -1.70 19.93 -8.45
N ASP A 140 -2.93 19.42 -8.49
CA ASP A 140 -4.07 19.98 -7.77
C ASP A 140 -4.85 18.91 -7.00
N SER A 141 -4.11 17.98 -6.40
CA SER A 141 -4.66 16.87 -5.61
C SER A 141 -5.66 16.01 -6.40
N GLY A 142 -5.43 15.86 -7.70
CA GLY A 142 -6.24 15.06 -8.62
C GLY A 142 -7.55 15.72 -9.05
N ALA A 143 -7.73 17.03 -8.85
CA ALA A 143 -8.88 17.75 -9.37
C ALA A 143 -8.85 17.81 -10.91
N SER A 144 -7.66 17.95 -11.49
CA SER A 144 -7.39 17.86 -12.93
C SER A 144 -6.14 17.04 -13.22
N TRP A 145 -6.11 16.43 -14.41
CA TRP A 145 -5.03 15.55 -14.85
C TRP A 145 -4.66 15.87 -16.30
N GLU A 146 -3.37 15.94 -16.55
CA GLU A 146 -2.79 16.20 -17.87
C GLU A 146 -2.04 14.96 -18.37
N ARG A 147 -2.16 14.67 -19.68
CA ARG A 147 -1.34 13.65 -20.34
C ARG A 147 0.01 14.25 -20.64
N VAL A 148 1.07 13.62 -20.14
CA VAL A 148 2.46 13.99 -20.43
C VAL A 148 2.93 13.18 -21.64
N PRO A 149 3.27 13.84 -22.78
CA PRO A 149 3.76 13.13 -23.96
C PRO A 149 5.07 12.40 -23.66
N LEU A 150 5.12 11.12 -23.99
CA LEU A 150 6.34 10.32 -23.92
C LEU A 150 7.07 10.40 -25.28
N SER A 151 8.37 10.69 -25.26
CA SER A 151 9.19 10.69 -26.47
C SER A 151 9.21 9.27 -27.07
N PRO A 152 8.98 9.10 -28.38
CA PRO A 152 9.11 7.80 -29.05
C PRO A 152 10.58 7.41 -29.28
N LYS A 153 11.53 8.30 -28.99
CA LYS A 153 12.98 8.08 -29.17
C LYS A 153 13.58 7.64 -27.84
N LEU A 154 13.57 6.34 -27.57
CA LEU A 154 14.39 5.66 -26.59
C LEU A 154 15.08 4.47 -27.26
#